data_AF-A0A6C0EED9-F1
#
_entry.id   AF-A0A6C0EED9-F1
#
_cell.length_a   1.000
_cell.length_b   1.000
_cell.length_c   1.000
_cell.angle_alpha   90.00
_cell.angle_beta   90.00
_cell.angle_gamma   90.00
#
_symmetry.space_group_name_H-M   'P 1'
#
loop_
_entity.id
_entity.type
_entity.pdbx_description
1 polymer ?
#
loop_
_entity_poly.entity_id
_entity_poly.type
_entity_poly.pdbx_seq_one_letter_code
_entity_poly.pdbx_strand_id
1 'polypeptide(L)'
;MIGKVRVGRRIYKYGGSFYQPTIEGFTNIIVMIKNDPNKSEYGALSPYSIKVPLNGFLEGVIHENYWQFLKVYEQVPPISVPFSTNNSAIAWVHEGCTCINKDGNITSEWHDWRERGFSSKNYIRFPKDRASCKFSLEIKKDGTIDIENRLTYVQSCKKTYAAKYCENVNKHPLFTQLKERLLNGENLLIIEVDGPHQESLQYYIDKYNVEKNFITDNSIEVTFENMKILIEDTKHAFGHDYCLGIELLDFTDKIINQ
;
A
#
# COMPACT_ATOMS: atom_id res chain seq x y z
N MET A 1 21.83 13.81 -15.31
CA MET A 1 21.76 12.49 -14.65
C MET A 1 20.40 12.43 -13.99
N ILE A 2 19.64 11.34 -14.15
CA ILE A 2 18.38 11.18 -13.41
C ILE A 2 18.69 11.13 -11.91
N GLY A 3 17.86 11.77 -11.09
CA GLY A 3 18.00 11.76 -9.64
C GLY A 3 17.72 10.37 -9.06
N LYS A 4 18.00 10.22 -7.76
CA LYS A 4 17.79 8.98 -7.02
C LYS A 4 16.49 9.03 -6.21
N VAL A 5 15.90 7.87 -5.99
CA VAL A 5 14.77 7.72 -5.07
C VAL A 5 15.19 6.88 -3.87
N ARG A 6 14.85 7.35 -2.67
CA ARG A 6 14.93 6.57 -1.44
C ARG A 6 13.56 6.50 -0.78
N VAL A 7 13.31 5.41 -0.08
CA VAL A 7 12.15 5.25 0.79
C VAL A 7 12.63 5.26 2.24
N GLY A 8 11.99 6.06 3.08
CA GLY A 8 12.34 6.26 4.48
C GLY A 8 11.16 6.03 5.41
N ARG A 9 11.45 5.58 6.63
CA ARG A 9 10.43 5.23 7.61
C ARG A 9 10.17 6.36 8.62
N ARG A 10 8.92 6.78 8.76
CA ARG A 10 8.47 7.59 9.91
C ARG A 10 8.19 6.67 11.10
N ILE A 11 8.86 6.96 12.22
CA ILE A 11 8.74 6.21 13.47
C ILE A 11 8.02 7.10 14.48
N TYR A 12 6.80 6.71 14.86
CA TYR A 12 6.05 7.38 15.93
C TYR A 12 6.59 6.96 17.30
N LYS A 13 6.77 7.93 18.20
CA LYS A 13 7.14 7.73 19.60
C LYS A 13 5.90 7.89 20.49
N TYR A 14 6.00 7.39 21.72
CA TYR A 14 4.98 7.62 22.73
C TYR A 14 4.76 9.13 22.94
N GLY A 15 3.49 9.54 23.07
CA GLY A 15 3.11 10.95 23.19
C GLY A 15 2.94 11.70 21.87
N GLY A 16 2.91 11.02 20.72
CA GLY A 16 2.52 11.60 19.43
C GLY A 16 3.63 12.32 18.66
N SER A 17 4.84 12.40 19.23
CA SER A 17 6.03 12.83 18.49
C SER A 17 6.45 11.76 17.48
N PHE A 18 7.20 12.14 16.44
CA PHE A 18 7.73 11.20 15.47
C PHE A 18 9.16 11.56 15.08
N TYR A 19 9.89 10.56 14.62
CA TYR A 19 11.14 10.71 13.89
C TYR A 19 10.89 10.37 12.42
N GLN A 20 11.51 11.11 11.52
CA GLN A 20 11.60 10.74 10.11
C GLN A 20 13.02 11.02 9.63
N PRO A 21 13.57 10.21 8.72
CA PRO A 21 14.90 10.46 8.19
C PRO A 21 14.95 11.72 7.35
N THR A 22 16.11 12.34 7.34
CA THR A 22 16.51 13.40 6.41
C THR A 22 17.86 13.02 5.85
N ILE A 23 18.02 13.14 4.53
CA ILE A 23 19.25 12.77 3.83
C ILE A 23 19.71 14.00 3.06
N GLU A 24 20.99 14.35 3.18
CA GLU A 24 21.56 15.49 2.48
C GLU A 24 21.36 15.35 0.96
N GLY A 25 20.88 16.41 0.31
CA GLY A 25 20.61 16.42 -1.13
C GLY A 25 19.33 15.66 -1.55
N PHE A 26 18.48 15.25 -0.62
CA PHE A 26 17.17 14.65 -0.90
C PHE A 26 16.02 15.55 -0.43
N THR A 27 14.97 15.64 -1.25
CA THR A 27 13.73 16.31 -0.88
C THR A 27 12.69 15.32 -0.34
N ASN A 28 12.11 15.64 0.82
CA ASN A 28 11.13 14.78 1.48
C ASN A 28 9.76 14.82 0.79
N ILE A 29 9.22 13.64 0.46
CA ILE A 29 7.91 13.44 -0.16
C ILE A 29 7.03 12.62 0.80
N ILE A 30 6.05 13.25 1.45
CA ILE A 30 5.21 12.58 2.48
C ILE A 30 3.89 12.11 1.86
N VAL A 31 3.66 10.81 1.76
CA VAL A 31 2.47 10.24 1.08
C VAL A 31 1.52 9.45 2.01
N MET A 32 1.85 9.38 3.30
CA MET A 32 1.09 8.62 4.31
C MET A 32 -0.21 9.29 4.81
N ILE A 33 -0.59 10.46 4.29
CA ILE A 33 -1.70 11.28 4.80
C ILE A 33 -2.71 11.48 3.67
N LYS A 34 -4.01 11.40 3.99
CA LYS A 34 -5.07 11.81 3.05
C LYS A 34 -4.82 13.24 2.60
N ASN A 35 -5.20 13.56 1.36
CA ASN A 35 -5.03 14.89 0.76
C ASN A 35 -5.44 16.03 1.72
N ASP A 36 -4.43 16.62 2.36
CA ASP A 36 -4.53 17.74 3.30
C ASP A 36 -3.27 18.58 3.07
N PRO A 37 -3.37 19.65 2.27
CA PRO A 37 -2.20 20.45 1.87
C PRO A 37 -1.52 21.12 3.07
N ASN A 38 -2.19 21.23 4.22
CA ASN A 38 -1.59 21.76 5.45
C ASN A 38 -0.67 20.74 6.14
N LYS A 39 -0.77 19.45 5.77
CA LYS A 39 0.02 18.35 6.35
C LYS A 39 0.98 17.73 5.36
N SER A 40 0.59 17.64 4.09
CA SER A 40 1.47 17.22 3.01
C SER A 40 0.93 17.69 1.65
N GLU A 41 1.80 18.34 0.88
CA GLU A 41 1.59 18.66 -0.53
C GLU A 41 1.30 17.40 -1.37
N TYR A 42 1.85 16.25 -0.99
CA TYR A 42 1.78 14.99 -1.75
C TYR A 42 0.70 14.03 -1.24
N GLY A 43 -0.16 14.45 -0.29
CA GLY A 43 -1.22 13.59 0.26
C GLY A 43 -2.26 13.13 -0.78
N ALA A 44 -2.36 13.81 -1.92
CA ALA A 44 -3.19 13.36 -3.04
C ALA A 44 -2.66 12.09 -3.73
N LEU A 45 -1.36 11.77 -3.58
CA LEU A 45 -0.76 10.52 -4.06
C LEU A 45 -0.96 9.35 -3.07
N SER A 46 -1.54 9.60 -1.90
CA SER A 46 -1.82 8.58 -0.90
C SER A 46 -2.86 7.55 -1.41
N PRO A 47 -2.79 6.27 -0.99
CA PRO A 47 -3.84 5.28 -1.26
C PRO A 47 -5.22 5.68 -0.70
N TYR A 48 -5.29 6.68 0.18
CA TYR A 48 -6.53 7.24 0.70
C TYR A 48 -7.21 8.25 -0.24
N SER A 49 -6.50 8.66 -1.29
CA SER A 49 -6.90 9.69 -2.26
C SER A 49 -7.03 9.11 -3.68
N ILE A 50 -6.12 8.19 -4.05
CA ILE A 50 -6.16 7.51 -5.35
C ILE A 50 -7.40 6.61 -5.44
N LYS A 51 -8.07 6.63 -6.59
CA LYS A 51 -9.22 5.77 -6.89
C LYS A 51 -8.88 4.81 -8.03
N VAL A 52 -9.32 3.57 -7.89
CA VAL A 52 -9.25 2.51 -8.91
C VAL A 52 -10.56 2.53 -9.70
N PRO A 53 -10.52 2.80 -11.02
CA PRO A 53 -11.70 2.70 -11.87
C PRO A 53 -12.22 1.26 -11.89
N LEU A 54 -13.52 1.08 -11.69
CA LEU A 54 -14.16 -0.23 -11.67
C LEU A 54 -15.60 -0.14 -12.17
N ASN A 55 -16.01 -1.09 -13.03
CA ASN A 55 -17.39 -1.17 -13.51
C ASN A 55 -18.38 -1.30 -12.34
N GLY A 56 -19.47 -0.53 -12.40
CA GLY A 56 -20.44 -0.43 -11.31
C GLY A 56 -20.11 0.64 -10.25
N PHE A 57 -18.92 1.24 -10.29
CA PHE A 57 -18.51 2.30 -9.37
C PHE A 57 -18.13 3.55 -10.16
N LEU A 58 -19.11 4.44 -10.42
CA LEU A 58 -18.95 5.60 -11.32
C LEU A 58 -17.77 6.50 -10.95
N GLU A 59 -17.52 6.70 -9.66
CA GLU A 59 -16.40 7.52 -9.19
C GLU A 59 -15.09 6.72 -8.97
N GLY A 60 -15.10 5.41 -9.21
CA GLY A 60 -14.04 4.49 -8.80
C GLY A 60 -14.06 4.16 -7.31
N VAL A 61 -13.25 3.18 -6.92
CA VAL A 61 -13.09 2.70 -5.53
C VAL A 61 -11.81 3.28 -4.93
N ILE A 62 -11.87 3.83 -3.71
CA ILE A 62 -10.64 4.29 -3.01
C ILE A 62 -9.63 3.14 -2.94
N HIS A 63 -8.38 3.38 -3.32
CA HIS A 63 -7.37 2.32 -3.45
C HIS A 63 -7.19 1.49 -2.17
N GLU A 64 -7.16 2.15 -1.01
CA GLU A 64 -7.15 1.45 0.28
C GLU A 64 -8.35 0.49 0.44
N ASN A 65 -9.56 0.90 0.04
CA ASN A 65 -10.74 0.03 0.11
C ASN A 65 -10.65 -1.11 -0.90
N TYR A 66 -10.18 -0.83 -2.12
CA TYR A 66 -9.93 -1.85 -3.14
C TYR A 66 -9.05 -2.97 -2.57
N TRP A 67 -7.95 -2.61 -1.92
CA TRP A 67 -7.05 -3.57 -1.29
C TRP A 67 -7.65 -4.33 -0.10
N GLN A 68 -8.30 -3.62 0.82
CA GLN A 68 -8.76 -4.24 2.07
C GLN A 68 -9.94 -5.19 1.84
N PHE A 69 -10.83 -4.85 0.93
CA PHE A 69 -12.07 -5.59 0.69
C PHE A 69 -11.95 -6.71 -0.36
N LEU A 70 -10.78 -6.86 -0.99
CA LEU A 70 -10.43 -8.07 -1.76
C LEU A 70 -9.91 -9.22 -0.89
N LYS A 71 -9.63 -8.96 0.39
CA LYS A 71 -9.21 -9.99 1.35
C LYS A 71 -10.38 -10.85 1.75
N VAL A 72 -10.10 -12.13 1.92
CA VAL A 72 -11.06 -13.14 2.36
C VAL A 72 -10.62 -13.69 3.71
N TYR A 73 -11.55 -13.67 4.65
CA TYR A 73 -11.39 -14.22 5.99
C TYR A 73 -12.23 -15.48 6.11
N GLU A 74 -12.11 -16.23 7.21
CA GLU A 74 -13.09 -17.29 7.49
C GLU A 74 -14.39 -16.66 7.98
N GLN A 75 -14.27 -15.77 8.96
CA GLN A 75 -15.34 -14.96 9.52
C GLN A 75 -14.83 -13.55 9.79
N VAL A 76 -15.69 -12.57 9.55
CA VAL A 76 -15.52 -11.20 10.04
C VAL A 76 -16.52 -11.00 11.18
N PRO A 77 -16.08 -10.66 12.41
CA PRO A 77 -17.00 -10.35 13.49
C PRO A 77 -17.68 -8.98 13.24
N PRO A 78 -18.71 -8.61 14.02
CA PRO A 78 -19.17 -7.24 14.07
C PRO A 78 -18.00 -6.29 14.35
N ILE A 79 -17.87 -5.22 13.58
CA ILE A 79 -16.77 -4.26 13.70
C ILE A 79 -17.24 -2.83 13.48
N SER A 80 -16.53 -1.91 14.13
CA SER A 80 -16.66 -0.48 13.96
C SER A 80 -15.26 0.11 13.79
N VAL A 81 -15.01 0.74 12.65
CA VAL A 81 -13.70 1.24 12.26
C VAL A 81 -13.68 2.75 12.45
N PRO A 82 -12.85 3.29 13.36
CA PRO A 82 -12.66 4.74 13.48
C PRO A 82 -11.91 5.29 12.27
N PHE A 83 -12.01 6.59 12.03
CA PHE A 83 -11.33 7.25 10.91
C PHE A 83 -9.80 7.15 11.02
N SER A 84 -9.27 7.29 12.24
CA SER A 84 -7.85 7.07 12.54
C SER A 84 -7.65 6.90 14.04
N THR A 85 -6.43 6.58 14.46
CA THR A 85 -6.06 6.57 15.89
C THR A 85 -6.24 7.93 16.58
N ASN A 86 -6.21 9.02 15.82
CA ASN A 86 -6.35 10.39 16.33
C ASN A 86 -7.75 10.97 16.10
N ASN A 87 -8.64 10.22 15.45
CA ASN A 87 -10.02 10.61 15.20
C ASN A 87 -10.93 9.40 15.40
N SER A 88 -11.55 9.34 16.58
CA SER A 88 -12.44 8.25 16.99
C SER A 88 -13.82 8.30 16.33
N ALA A 89 -14.10 9.27 15.44
CA ALA A 89 -15.31 9.26 14.64
C ALA A 89 -15.36 7.96 13.81
N ILE A 90 -16.49 7.28 13.84
CA ILE A 90 -16.66 6.01 13.14
C ILE A 90 -16.76 6.28 11.65
N ALA A 91 -15.79 5.76 10.89
CA ALA A 91 -15.75 5.86 9.44
C ALA A 91 -16.62 4.79 8.78
N TRP A 92 -16.76 3.62 9.42
CA TRP A 92 -17.46 2.47 8.85
C TRP A 92 -17.85 1.44 9.90
N VAL A 93 -18.97 0.75 9.68
CA VAL A 93 -19.50 -0.31 10.56
C VAL A 93 -19.93 -1.49 9.70
N HIS A 94 -19.73 -2.70 10.24
CA HIS A 94 -20.24 -3.93 9.65
C HIS A 94 -20.72 -4.88 10.76
N GLU A 95 -21.80 -5.61 10.48
CA GLU A 95 -22.46 -6.49 11.45
C GLU A 95 -21.77 -7.85 11.58
N GLY A 96 -20.78 -8.11 10.72
CA GLY A 96 -20.08 -9.37 10.63
C GLY A 96 -20.64 -10.26 9.53
N CYS A 97 -19.84 -11.23 9.10
CA CYS A 97 -20.21 -12.20 8.09
C CYS A 97 -19.35 -13.46 8.16
N THR A 98 -19.89 -14.56 7.64
CA THR A 98 -19.13 -15.77 7.30
C THR A 98 -18.71 -15.65 5.85
N CYS A 99 -17.41 -15.50 5.58
CA CYS A 99 -16.95 -15.30 4.19
C CYS A 99 -16.65 -16.61 3.46
N ILE A 100 -16.35 -17.68 4.19
CA ILE A 100 -16.07 -19.02 3.67
C ILE A 100 -16.99 -20.01 4.37
N ASN A 101 -17.71 -20.83 3.60
CA ASN A 101 -18.58 -21.87 4.16
C ASN A 101 -17.80 -23.14 4.55
N LYS A 102 -18.50 -24.15 5.10
CA LYS A 102 -17.89 -25.42 5.54
C LYS A 102 -17.23 -26.22 4.41
N ASP A 103 -17.67 -26.02 3.17
CA ASP A 103 -17.12 -26.66 1.97
C ASP A 103 -15.92 -25.88 1.40
N GLY A 104 -15.54 -24.76 2.03
CA GLY A 104 -14.45 -23.92 1.59
C GLY A 104 -14.82 -22.92 0.49
N ASN A 105 -16.12 -22.77 0.16
CA ASN A 105 -16.60 -21.87 -0.89
C ASN A 105 -16.86 -20.45 -0.36
N ILE A 106 -16.64 -19.45 -1.22
CA ILE A 106 -16.96 -18.05 -0.94
C ILE A 106 -18.49 -17.89 -0.81
N THR A 107 -18.92 -17.15 0.20
CA THR A 107 -20.35 -16.91 0.46
C THR A 107 -20.84 -15.60 -0.16
N SER A 108 -22.16 -15.46 -0.31
CA SER A 108 -22.79 -14.19 -0.66
C SER A 108 -22.48 -13.07 0.34
N GLU A 109 -22.34 -13.40 1.62
CA GLU A 109 -22.03 -12.41 2.66
C GLU A 109 -20.63 -11.77 2.48
N TRP A 110 -19.68 -12.50 1.88
CA TRP A 110 -18.40 -11.89 1.48
C TRP A 110 -18.57 -10.91 0.32
N HIS A 111 -19.44 -11.22 -0.65
CA HIS A 111 -19.73 -10.29 -1.75
C HIS A 111 -20.35 -9.00 -1.22
N ASP A 112 -21.29 -9.10 -0.28
CA ASP A 112 -21.91 -7.95 0.40
C ASP A 112 -20.90 -7.14 1.20
N TRP A 113 -20.03 -7.83 1.96
CA TRP A 113 -18.90 -7.21 2.67
C TRP A 113 -18.03 -6.37 1.72
N ARG A 114 -17.64 -6.97 0.60
CA ARG A 114 -16.79 -6.31 -0.41
C ARG A 114 -17.49 -5.10 -1.01
N GLU A 115 -18.74 -5.26 -1.43
CA GLU A 115 -19.51 -4.20 -2.09
C GLU A 115 -19.73 -3.00 -1.16
N ARG A 116 -20.05 -3.25 0.11
CA ARG A 116 -20.17 -2.20 1.14
C ARG A 116 -18.86 -1.46 1.37
N GLY A 117 -17.74 -2.19 1.37
CA GLY A 117 -16.42 -1.59 1.49
C GLY A 117 -16.03 -0.74 0.29
N PHE A 118 -16.28 -1.24 -0.92
CA PHE A 118 -16.02 -0.52 -2.16
C PHE A 118 -16.88 0.74 -2.29
N SER A 119 -18.11 0.69 -1.80
CA SER A 119 -19.05 1.83 -1.79
C SER A 119 -18.78 2.86 -0.69
N SER A 120 -17.82 2.60 0.21
CA SER A 120 -17.51 3.52 1.29
C SER A 120 -16.88 4.82 0.76
N LYS A 121 -17.42 5.95 1.21
CA LYS A 121 -16.88 7.30 0.91
C LYS A 121 -15.57 7.60 1.66
N ASN A 122 -15.25 6.80 2.67
CA ASN A 122 -14.04 6.93 3.47
C ASN A 122 -13.08 5.77 3.18
N TYR A 123 -11.78 6.03 3.27
CA TYR A 123 -10.76 4.98 3.28
C TYR A 123 -10.86 4.21 4.60
N ILE A 124 -10.94 2.88 4.52
CA ILE A 124 -11.15 2.00 5.68
C ILE A 124 -9.88 1.20 5.91
N ARG A 125 -9.09 1.60 6.91
CA ARG A 125 -7.83 0.92 7.23
C ARG A 125 -8.08 -0.27 8.15
N PHE A 126 -7.45 -1.39 7.82
CA PHE A 126 -7.41 -2.59 8.65
C PHE A 126 -8.78 -2.99 9.23
N PRO A 127 -9.82 -3.13 8.40
CA PRO A 127 -11.14 -3.52 8.91
C PRO A 127 -11.10 -4.90 9.58
N LYS A 128 -10.13 -5.74 9.22
CA LYS A 128 -9.79 -6.98 9.91
C LYS A 128 -8.28 -7.20 9.89
N ASP A 129 -7.76 -7.92 10.89
CA ASP A 129 -6.33 -8.15 11.05
C ASP A 129 -5.73 -8.97 9.91
N ARG A 130 -4.57 -8.53 9.42
CA ARG A 130 -3.84 -9.14 8.29
C ARG A 130 -3.47 -10.60 8.57
N ALA A 131 -3.08 -10.94 9.80
CA ALA A 131 -2.64 -12.30 10.11
C ALA A 131 -3.80 -13.32 10.03
N SER A 132 -5.05 -12.85 10.13
CA SER A 132 -6.25 -13.70 9.98
C SER A 132 -6.74 -13.84 8.53
N CYS A 133 -6.17 -13.08 7.59
CA CYS A 133 -6.50 -13.19 6.17
C CYS A 133 -6.10 -14.56 5.63
N LYS A 134 -7.02 -15.25 4.94
CA LYS A 134 -6.75 -16.57 4.36
C LYS A 134 -6.12 -16.44 2.97
N PHE A 135 -6.65 -15.53 2.16
CA PHE A 135 -6.18 -15.21 0.81
C PHE A 135 -6.85 -13.91 0.34
N SER A 136 -6.41 -13.38 -0.79
CA SER A 136 -7.11 -12.31 -1.51
C SER A 136 -7.62 -12.82 -2.86
N LEU A 137 -8.63 -12.15 -3.40
CA LEU A 137 -9.16 -12.43 -4.74
C LEU A 137 -8.80 -11.31 -5.71
N GLU A 138 -8.73 -11.65 -6.99
CA GLU A 138 -8.46 -10.71 -8.08
C GLU A 138 -9.76 -10.35 -8.81
N ILE A 139 -9.83 -9.11 -9.32
CA ILE A 139 -10.87 -8.70 -10.25
C ILE A 139 -10.31 -8.79 -11.67
N LYS A 140 -10.96 -9.60 -12.51
CA LYS A 140 -10.63 -9.78 -13.93
C LYS A 140 -10.90 -8.49 -14.71
N LYS A 141 -10.36 -8.42 -15.93
CA LYS A 141 -10.53 -7.26 -16.83
C LYS A 141 -12.01 -6.97 -17.17
N ASP A 142 -12.86 -7.98 -17.17
CA ASP A 142 -14.31 -7.84 -17.40
C ASP A 142 -15.09 -7.38 -16.15
N GLY A 143 -14.41 -7.21 -15.01
CA GLY A 143 -15.00 -6.80 -13.73
C GLY A 143 -15.49 -7.97 -12.86
N THR A 144 -15.41 -9.21 -13.34
CA THR A 144 -15.75 -10.40 -12.55
C THR A 144 -14.67 -10.74 -11.54
N ILE A 145 -15.02 -11.46 -10.48
CA ILE A 145 -14.09 -11.89 -9.43
C ILE A 145 -13.58 -13.29 -9.79
N ASP A 146 -12.26 -13.49 -9.71
CA ASP A 146 -11.66 -14.79 -9.92
C ASP A 146 -11.64 -15.63 -8.63
N ILE A 147 -12.79 -16.23 -8.27
CA ILE A 147 -12.94 -16.99 -7.02
C ILE A 147 -12.04 -18.22 -6.91
N GLU A 148 -11.59 -18.76 -8.04
CA GLU A 148 -10.71 -19.94 -8.11
C GLU A 148 -9.24 -19.56 -7.85
N ASN A 149 -8.85 -18.32 -8.19
CA ASN A 149 -7.47 -17.85 -8.09
C ASN A 149 -7.23 -17.18 -6.73
N ARG A 150 -7.02 -18.01 -5.70
CA ARG A 150 -6.74 -17.56 -4.32
C ARG A 150 -5.30 -17.08 -4.19
N LEU A 151 -5.12 -15.77 -4.04
CA LEU A 151 -3.80 -15.16 -3.97
C LEU A 151 -3.22 -15.21 -2.55
N THR A 152 -1.95 -15.62 -2.46
CA THR A 152 -1.12 -15.41 -1.27
C THR A 152 -0.87 -13.93 -1.02
N TYR A 153 -0.32 -13.56 0.15
CA TYR A 153 0.03 -12.17 0.45
C TYR A 153 0.88 -11.52 -0.65
N VAL A 154 2.00 -12.15 -1.03
CA VAL A 154 2.92 -11.63 -2.06
C VAL A 154 2.22 -11.48 -3.40
N GLN A 155 1.51 -12.52 -3.86
CA GLN A 155 0.77 -12.47 -5.11
C GLN A 155 -0.29 -11.37 -5.11
N SER A 156 -1.02 -11.20 -4.00
CA SER A 156 -2.01 -10.14 -3.87
C SER A 156 -1.38 -8.76 -3.85
N CYS A 157 -0.24 -8.58 -3.17
CA CYS A 157 0.51 -7.33 -3.16
C CYS A 157 0.91 -6.94 -4.59
N LYS A 158 1.47 -7.87 -5.37
CA LYS A 158 1.81 -7.63 -6.78
C LYS A 158 0.59 -7.34 -7.65
N LYS A 159 -0.35 -8.29 -7.74
CA LYS A 159 -1.44 -8.26 -8.72
C LYS A 159 -2.56 -7.28 -8.39
N THR A 160 -2.77 -6.96 -7.11
CA THR A 160 -3.87 -6.09 -6.68
C THR A 160 -3.36 -4.76 -6.16
N TYR A 161 -2.60 -4.72 -5.06
CA TYR A 161 -2.16 -3.47 -4.43
C TYR A 161 -1.21 -2.67 -5.33
N ALA A 162 -0.01 -3.18 -5.55
CA ALA A 162 1.06 -2.48 -6.26
C ALA A 162 0.66 -2.19 -7.71
N ALA A 163 0.16 -3.19 -8.45
CA ALA A 163 -0.31 -3.00 -9.82
C ALA A 163 -1.36 -1.88 -9.93
N LYS A 164 -2.42 -1.92 -9.11
CA LYS A 164 -3.48 -0.91 -9.20
C LYS A 164 -3.10 0.43 -8.61
N TYR A 165 -2.17 0.48 -7.66
CA TYR A 165 -1.64 1.75 -7.19
C TYR A 165 -0.83 2.42 -8.30
N CYS A 166 0.16 1.73 -8.85
CA CYS A 166 1.02 2.22 -9.93
C CYS A 166 0.21 2.65 -11.16
N GLU A 167 -0.74 1.83 -11.61
CA GLU A 167 -1.63 2.14 -12.75
C GLU A 167 -2.44 3.43 -12.58
N ASN A 168 -2.73 3.86 -11.35
CA ASN A 168 -3.59 5.01 -11.10
C ASN A 168 -2.86 6.23 -10.54
N VAL A 169 -1.77 6.04 -9.78
CA VAL A 169 -0.96 7.14 -9.27
C VAL A 169 -0.26 7.88 -10.42
N ASN A 170 0.17 7.16 -11.47
CA ASN A 170 0.88 7.75 -12.59
C ASN A 170 0.02 8.67 -13.48
N LYS A 171 -1.30 8.61 -13.32
CA LYS A 171 -2.27 9.50 -13.98
C LYS A 171 -2.43 10.84 -13.24
N HIS A 172 -1.92 10.95 -12.01
CA HIS A 172 -2.11 12.13 -11.18
C HIS A 172 -1.09 13.24 -11.53
N PRO A 173 -1.49 14.52 -11.65
CA PRO A 173 -0.56 15.61 -12.01
C PRO A 173 0.66 15.75 -11.09
N LEU A 174 0.49 15.54 -9.77
CA LEU A 174 1.62 15.55 -8.83
C LEU A 174 2.63 14.43 -9.10
N PHE A 175 2.21 13.28 -9.63
CA PHE A 175 3.15 12.23 -10.02
C PHE A 175 4.02 12.72 -11.18
N THR A 176 3.42 13.34 -12.20
CA THR A 176 4.16 13.94 -13.32
C THR A 176 5.18 14.96 -12.83
N GLN A 177 4.80 15.83 -11.89
CA GLN A 177 5.73 16.81 -11.31
C GLN A 177 6.90 16.15 -10.56
N LEU A 178 6.65 15.10 -9.79
CA LEU A 178 7.72 14.34 -9.12
C LEU A 178 8.63 13.65 -10.12
N LYS A 179 8.07 13.07 -11.18
CA LYS A 179 8.84 12.44 -12.27
C LYS A 179 9.73 13.45 -12.98
N GLU A 180 9.23 14.64 -13.30
CA GLU A 180 9.99 15.72 -13.92
C GLU A 180 11.14 16.21 -13.03
N ARG A 181 10.89 16.38 -11.73
CA ARG A 181 11.92 16.74 -10.75
C ARG A 181 13.05 15.71 -10.71
N LEU A 182 12.69 14.43 -10.68
CA LEU A 182 13.63 13.32 -10.73
C LEU A 182 14.44 13.34 -12.04
N LEU A 183 13.79 13.54 -13.19
CA LEU A 183 14.47 13.65 -14.50
C LEU A 183 15.45 14.83 -14.57
N ASN A 184 15.15 15.92 -13.85
CA ASN A 184 16.02 17.08 -13.70
C ASN A 184 17.17 16.89 -12.69
N GLY A 185 17.32 15.69 -12.12
CA GLY A 185 18.43 15.32 -11.25
C GLY A 185 18.16 15.52 -9.75
N GLU A 186 16.94 15.88 -9.35
CA GLU A 186 16.59 16.01 -7.95
C GLU A 186 16.44 14.63 -7.29
N ASN A 187 17.04 14.43 -6.12
CA ASN A 187 16.84 13.19 -5.36
C ASN A 187 15.61 13.31 -4.46
N LEU A 188 14.79 12.26 -4.40
CA LEU A 188 13.52 12.23 -3.67
C LEU A 188 13.57 11.20 -2.54
N LEU A 189 13.18 11.59 -1.32
CA LEU A 189 13.04 10.72 -0.17
C LEU A 189 11.55 10.58 0.18
N ILE A 190 10.95 9.47 -0.20
CA ILE A 190 9.54 9.15 0.09
C ILE A 190 9.44 8.67 1.54
N ILE A 191 8.57 9.29 2.34
CA ILE A 191 8.44 8.99 3.78
C ILE A 191 7.08 8.35 4.09
N GLU A 192 7.09 7.20 4.79
CA GLU A 192 5.93 6.38 5.16
C GLU A 192 6.16 5.61 6.47
N VAL A 193 5.13 5.07 7.12
CA VAL A 193 5.23 4.24 8.33
C VAL A 193 5.70 2.79 8.07
N ASP A 194 5.37 2.27 6.90
CA ASP A 194 5.67 0.95 6.34
C ASP A 194 7.06 0.91 5.66
N GLY A 195 7.78 2.04 5.63
CA GLY A 195 9.14 2.13 5.11
C GLY A 195 10.13 1.20 5.83
N PRO A 196 11.43 1.22 5.44
CA PRO A 196 12.36 0.18 5.83
C PRO A 196 12.64 0.17 7.34
N HIS A 197 12.56 -1.03 7.91
CA HIS A 197 12.82 -1.31 9.31
C HIS A 197 14.31 -1.53 9.55
N GLN A 198 15.03 -0.48 9.99
CA GLN A 198 16.47 -0.54 10.30
C GLN A 198 16.80 -1.66 11.31
N GLU A 199 15.91 -1.88 12.27
CA GLU A 199 16.02 -2.95 13.27
C GLU A 199 16.01 -4.36 12.66
N SER A 200 15.59 -4.49 11.40
CA SER A 200 15.56 -5.75 10.64
C SER A 200 16.69 -5.88 9.62
N LEU A 201 17.67 -4.97 9.61
CA LEU A 201 18.81 -5.06 8.68
C LEU A 201 19.54 -6.42 8.79
N GLN A 202 19.83 -6.89 10.01
CA GLN A 202 20.53 -8.16 10.20
C GLN A 202 19.76 -9.34 9.60
N TYR A 203 18.42 -9.33 9.72
CA TYR A 203 17.58 -10.34 9.08
C TYR A 203 17.76 -10.37 7.55
N TYR A 204 17.83 -9.20 6.92
CA TYR A 204 18.03 -9.14 5.46
C TYR A 204 19.44 -9.59 5.06
N ILE A 205 20.47 -9.22 5.84
CA ILE A 205 21.84 -9.69 5.63
C ILE A 205 21.88 -11.22 5.69
N ASP A 206 21.31 -11.83 6.73
CA ASP A 206 21.37 -13.27 6.94
C ASP A 206 20.54 -14.04 5.90
N LYS A 207 19.35 -13.55 5.55
CA LYS A 207 18.42 -14.24 4.65
C LYS A 207 18.74 -14.05 3.17
N TYR A 208 19.17 -12.86 2.78
CA TYR A 208 19.34 -12.46 1.37
C TYR A 208 20.78 -12.11 1.00
N ASN A 209 21.73 -12.17 1.95
CA ASN A 209 23.13 -11.83 1.72
C ASN A 209 23.32 -10.42 1.13
N VAL A 210 22.52 -9.47 1.59
CA VAL A 210 22.64 -8.05 1.19
C VAL A 210 23.78 -7.37 1.95
N GLU A 211 24.24 -6.24 1.41
CA GLU A 211 25.27 -5.43 2.05
C GLU A 211 24.79 -4.79 3.37
N LYS A 212 25.74 -4.42 4.23
CA LYS A 212 25.47 -3.76 5.52
C LYS A 212 24.82 -2.38 5.38
N ASN A 213 24.84 -1.79 4.19
CA ASN A 213 24.20 -0.53 3.85
C ASN A 213 22.83 -0.71 3.17
N PHE A 214 22.27 -1.92 3.14
CA PHE A 214 20.97 -2.19 2.52
C PHE A 214 19.87 -1.30 3.10
N ILE A 215 19.87 -1.12 4.43
CA ILE A 215 19.06 -0.09 5.11
C ILE A 215 20.03 0.80 5.89
N THR A 216 19.98 2.10 5.62
CA THR A 216 20.79 3.12 6.32
C THR A 216 19.90 4.28 6.75
N ASP A 217 20.05 4.72 7.99
CA ASP A 217 19.27 5.80 8.58
C ASP A 217 17.76 5.62 8.40
N ASN A 218 17.24 4.40 8.62
CA ASN A 218 15.83 4.07 8.40
C ASN A 218 15.35 4.38 6.97
N SER A 219 16.24 4.23 5.99
CA SER A 219 15.94 4.43 4.58
C SER A 219 16.62 3.39 3.69
N ILE A 220 16.10 3.19 2.49
CA ILE A 220 16.65 2.29 1.46
C ILE A 220 16.59 2.98 0.09
N GLU A 221 17.62 2.77 -0.74
CA GLU A 221 17.61 3.20 -2.14
C GLU A 221 16.70 2.32 -2.97
N VAL A 222 15.87 2.94 -3.81
CA VAL A 222 14.99 2.23 -4.72
C VAL A 222 15.82 1.78 -5.92
N THR A 223 16.41 0.61 -5.80
CA THR A 223 17.05 -0.11 -6.91
C THR A 223 16.19 -1.31 -7.29
N PHE A 224 16.37 -1.83 -8.50
CA PHE A 224 15.66 -3.01 -8.95
C PHE A 224 15.91 -4.20 -8.01
N GLU A 225 17.15 -4.41 -7.59
CA GLU A 225 17.60 -5.49 -6.71
C GLU A 225 16.95 -5.39 -5.33
N ASN A 226 16.93 -4.19 -4.75
CA ASN A 226 16.33 -3.98 -3.43
C ASN A 226 14.83 -4.22 -3.45
N MET A 227 14.14 -3.71 -4.48
CA MET A 227 12.68 -3.84 -4.58
C MET A 227 12.26 -5.28 -4.87
N LYS A 228 13.06 -6.03 -5.64
CA LYS A 228 12.84 -7.46 -5.86
C LYS A 228 12.90 -8.26 -4.55
N ILE A 229 13.81 -7.92 -3.65
CA ILE A 229 13.89 -8.56 -2.33
C ILE A 229 12.68 -8.19 -1.48
N LEU A 230 12.36 -6.89 -1.38
CA LEU A 230 11.33 -6.41 -0.46
C LEU A 230 9.92 -6.86 -0.85
N ILE A 231 9.59 -6.95 -2.14
CA ILE A 231 8.23 -7.35 -2.56
C ILE A 231 7.97 -8.85 -2.31
N GLU A 232 9.02 -9.67 -2.29
CA GLU A 232 8.95 -11.12 -2.03
C GLU A 232 9.02 -11.46 -0.54
N ASP A 233 9.45 -10.51 0.30
CA ASP A 233 9.58 -10.73 1.73
C ASP A 233 8.26 -10.45 2.47
N THR A 234 7.87 -11.36 3.34
CA THR A 234 6.61 -11.27 4.09
C THR A 234 6.78 -10.71 5.50
N LYS A 235 8.01 -10.41 5.94
CA LYS A 235 8.29 -9.91 7.30
C LYS A 235 7.67 -8.53 7.51
N HIS A 236 7.88 -7.64 6.53
CA HIS A 236 7.39 -6.26 6.55
C HIS A 236 6.45 -6.02 5.37
N ALA A 237 5.61 -5.01 5.48
CA ALA A 237 4.69 -4.69 4.40
C ALA A 237 5.42 -4.02 3.23
N PHE A 238 5.09 -4.40 2.00
CA PHE A 238 5.46 -3.64 0.82
C PHE A 238 4.37 -2.59 0.54
N GLY A 239 4.56 -1.41 1.13
CA GLY A 239 3.63 -0.28 1.10
C GLY A 239 3.64 0.53 -0.19
N HIS A 240 2.80 1.57 -0.20
CA HIS A 240 2.63 2.48 -1.34
C HIS A 240 3.83 3.40 -1.59
N ASP A 241 4.68 3.60 -0.59
CA ASP A 241 5.95 4.30 -0.70
C ASP A 241 6.92 3.59 -1.65
N TYR A 242 7.07 2.27 -1.49
CA TYR A 242 7.83 1.46 -2.42
C TYR A 242 7.18 1.44 -3.80
N CYS A 243 5.85 1.34 -3.87
CA CYS A 243 5.10 1.37 -5.14
C CYS A 243 5.31 2.69 -5.90
N LEU A 244 5.26 3.83 -5.18
CA LEU A 244 5.54 5.14 -5.77
C LEU A 244 6.99 5.24 -6.24
N GLY A 245 7.94 4.72 -5.45
CA GLY A 245 9.35 4.71 -5.81
C GLY A 245 9.64 3.90 -7.08
N ILE A 246 9.08 2.69 -7.21
CA ILE A 246 9.27 1.86 -8.41
C ILE A 246 8.59 2.46 -9.64
N GLU A 247 7.44 3.11 -9.48
CA GLU A 247 6.75 3.77 -10.59
C GLU A 247 7.52 5.01 -11.05
N LEU A 248 8.07 5.81 -10.12
CA LEU A 248 8.93 6.95 -10.46
C LEU A 248 10.21 6.55 -11.22
N LEU A 249 10.67 5.31 -11.08
CA LEU A 249 11.87 4.78 -11.75
C LEU A 249 11.57 3.81 -12.90
N ASP A 250 10.30 3.65 -13.30
CA ASP A 250 9.86 2.73 -14.36
C ASP A 250 10.28 1.27 -14.10
N PHE A 251 10.26 0.85 -12.83
CA PHE A 251 10.57 -0.51 -12.40
C PHE A 251 9.32 -1.38 -12.22
N THR A 252 8.12 -0.80 -12.22
CA THR A 252 6.82 -1.46 -12.00
C THR A 252 6.67 -2.77 -12.78
N ASP A 253 6.78 -2.75 -14.10
CA ASP A 253 6.63 -3.96 -14.92
C ASP A 253 7.66 -5.03 -14.59
N LYS A 254 8.90 -4.60 -14.30
CA LYS A 254 9.98 -5.52 -13.96
C LYS A 254 9.81 -6.12 -12.57
N ILE A 255 9.17 -5.45 -11.62
CA ILE A 255 9.04 -5.93 -10.24
C ILE A 255 7.74 -6.70 -10.02
N ILE A 256 6.65 -6.24 -10.63
CA ILE A 256 5.31 -6.76 -10.36
C ILE A 256 4.93 -7.90 -11.30
N ASN A 257 5.36 -7.87 -12.56
CA ASN A 257 4.95 -8.84 -13.59
C ASN A 257 5.93 -10.03 -13.75
N GLN A 258 6.87 -10.22 -12.80
CA GLN A 258 7.71 -11.43 -12.71
C GLN A 258 6.95 -12.63 -12.15
#